data_AF-A0A9W9V3A5-F1
#
_entry.id   AF-A0A9W9V3A5-F1
#
_cell.length_a   1.000
_cell.length_b   1.000
_cell.length_c   1.000
_cell.angle_alpha   90.00
_cell.angle_beta   90.00
_cell.angle_gamma   90.00
#
_symmetry.space_group_name_H-M   'P 1'
#
loop_
_entity.id
_entity.type
_entity.pdbx_description
1 polymer ?
#
loop_
_entity_poly.entity_id
_entity_poly.type
_entity_poly.pdbx_seq_one_letter_code
_entity_poly.pdbx_strand_id
1 'polypeptide(L)'
;MLVDSPQVLPWLQPASNGKPVSNLQGSLHLDRISVHWHDDRPRTARRSLHQTPHLSFGRLENFPEVEIYLLFPHLYRPSRDHWDIPVEDYYTTWTDRILLPAIRQVYPESAVQHFPASAEQIALNASAAQVEGRSGPQIGPTYNHDLHYNLQGDQLGALWHDIQQRVLHVFP
;
A
#
# COMPACT_ATOMS: atom_id res chain seq x y z
N MET A 1 -35.04 -33.11 3.78
CA MET A 1 -33.59 -33.31 3.99
C MET A 1 -32.87 -32.31 3.10
N LEU A 2 -32.71 -31.08 3.58
CA LEU A 2 -32.03 -30.00 2.88
C LEU A 2 -30.70 -29.80 3.60
N VAL A 3 -29.62 -29.92 2.84
CA VAL A 3 -28.24 -29.82 3.34
C VAL A 3 -27.96 -28.35 3.61
N ASP A 4 -27.49 -28.08 4.82
CA ASP A 4 -27.14 -26.78 5.37
C ASP A 4 -26.10 -26.08 4.47
N SER A 5 -26.36 -24.83 4.11
CA SER A 5 -25.37 -23.99 3.42
C SER A 5 -24.30 -23.57 4.43
N PRO A 6 -23.01 -23.56 4.08
CA PRO A 6 -21.97 -23.20 5.04
C PRO A 6 -22.15 -21.75 5.48
N GLN A 7 -22.47 -21.57 6.76
CA GLN A 7 -22.55 -20.28 7.44
C GLN A 7 -21.16 -19.61 7.37
N VAL A 8 -21.03 -18.60 6.51
CA VAL A 8 -19.88 -17.70 6.53
C VAL A 8 -19.90 -16.96 7.86
N LEU A 9 -18.85 -17.13 8.67
CA LEU A 9 -18.76 -16.59 10.02
C LEU A 9 -18.93 -15.05 9.99
N PRO A 10 -19.79 -14.45 10.84
CA PRO A 10 -20.17 -13.03 10.75
C PRO A 10 -19.01 -12.01 10.87
N TRP A 11 -17.84 -12.44 11.36
CA TRP A 11 -16.65 -11.60 11.51
C TRP A 11 -15.75 -11.57 10.27
N LEU A 12 -16.09 -12.31 9.21
CA LEU A 12 -15.46 -12.23 7.88
C LEU A 12 -16.10 -11.18 6.96
N GLN A 13 -17.03 -10.37 7.47
CA GLN A 13 -17.54 -9.23 6.70
C GLN A 13 -16.50 -8.10 6.76
N PRO A 14 -15.96 -7.62 5.62
CA PRO A 14 -15.20 -6.38 5.64
C PRO A 14 -16.12 -5.29 6.19
N ALA A 15 -15.73 -4.70 7.32
CA ALA A 15 -16.46 -3.62 7.96
C ALA A 15 -16.51 -2.40 7.02
N SER A 16 -17.46 -2.37 6.11
CA SER A 16 -17.77 -1.19 5.30
C SER A 16 -18.15 -0.03 6.22
N ASN A 17 -17.27 0.99 6.29
CA ASN A 17 -17.60 2.42 6.46
C ASN A 17 -16.40 3.35 6.75
N GLY A 18 -15.16 2.85 6.81
CA GLY A 18 -13.98 3.72 6.77
C GLY A 18 -13.44 3.86 5.35
N LYS A 19 -13.50 5.04 4.74
CA LYS A 19 -12.68 5.29 3.54
C LYS A 19 -11.21 5.29 3.97
N PRO A 20 -10.31 4.58 3.27
CA PRO A 20 -8.88 4.78 3.47
C PRO A 20 -8.58 6.27 3.31
N VAL A 21 -7.80 6.87 4.21
CA VAL A 21 -7.43 8.28 4.10
C VAL A 21 -5.91 8.32 4.06
N SER A 22 -5.36 8.69 2.91
CA SER A 22 -3.94 8.96 2.82
C SER A 22 -3.55 10.07 3.80
N ASN A 23 -2.40 9.96 4.44
CA ASN A 23 -1.75 11.03 5.21
C ASN A 23 -1.08 12.08 4.29
N LEU A 24 -0.86 11.78 3.02
CA LEU A 24 -0.49 12.74 1.97
C LEU A 24 -1.74 13.51 1.52
N GLN A 25 -2.26 14.38 2.37
CA GLN A 25 -3.54 15.09 2.13
C GLN A 25 -3.39 16.42 1.39
N GLY A 26 -2.17 16.96 1.34
CA GLY A 26 -1.89 18.30 0.84
C GLY A 26 -1.12 18.32 -0.47
N SER A 27 -1.25 19.42 -1.22
CA SER A 27 -0.31 19.70 -2.31
C SER A 27 1.06 20.02 -1.71
N LEU A 28 2.02 19.12 -1.93
CA LEU A 28 3.43 19.49 -1.82
C LEU A 28 3.73 20.52 -2.92
N HIS A 29 4.63 21.48 -2.66
CA HIS A 29 5.14 22.42 -3.67
C HIS A 29 6.11 21.74 -4.65
N LEU A 30 5.69 20.57 -5.14
CA LEU A 30 6.40 19.76 -6.11
C LEU A 30 5.69 19.88 -7.45
N ASP A 31 6.46 19.71 -8.52
CA ASP A 31 5.88 19.64 -9.85
C ASP A 31 4.85 18.52 -9.93
N ARG A 32 3.75 18.80 -10.62
CA ARG A 32 2.75 17.78 -10.96
C ARG A 32 3.44 16.66 -11.74
N ILE A 33 2.97 15.43 -11.61
CA ILE A 33 3.46 14.29 -12.38
C ILE A 33 2.46 13.88 -13.46
N SER A 34 2.96 13.20 -14.50
CA SER A 34 2.12 12.66 -15.57
C SER A 34 1.45 11.38 -15.09
N VAL A 35 0.13 11.33 -15.20
CA VAL A 35 -0.69 10.15 -14.91
C VAL A 35 -1.33 9.64 -16.18
N HIS A 36 -1.49 8.32 -16.27
CA HIS A 36 -1.98 7.64 -17.47
C HIS A 36 -3.14 6.71 -17.08
N TRP A 37 -4.17 6.66 -17.92
CA TRP A 37 -5.26 5.73 -17.73
C TRP A 37 -5.91 5.33 -19.06
N HIS A 38 -6.53 4.16 -19.09
CA HIS A 38 -7.13 3.61 -20.30
C HIS A 38 -8.64 3.50 -20.15
N ASP A 39 -9.37 4.38 -20.80
CA ASP A 39 -10.83 4.29 -20.93
C ASP A 39 -11.17 3.59 -22.25
N ASP A 40 -11.89 4.23 -23.19
CA ASP A 40 -11.97 3.76 -24.59
C ASP A 40 -10.69 4.04 -25.40
N ARG A 41 -9.87 4.97 -24.91
CA ARG A 41 -8.60 5.39 -25.52
C ARG A 41 -7.60 5.76 -24.43
N PRO A 42 -6.29 5.65 -24.69
CA PRO A 42 -5.27 6.11 -23.75
C PRO A 42 -5.42 7.61 -23.47
N ARG A 43 -5.38 7.96 -22.19
CA ARG A 43 -5.47 9.34 -21.70
C ARG A 43 -4.26 9.67 -20.84
N THR A 44 -3.94 10.97 -20.78
CA THR A 44 -2.86 11.49 -19.94
C THR A 44 -3.27 12.82 -19.32
N ALA A 45 -2.86 13.05 -18.08
CA ALA A 45 -3.05 14.32 -17.39
C ALA A 45 -1.88 14.62 -16.45
N ARG A 46 -1.83 15.86 -15.94
CA ARG A 46 -0.89 16.27 -14.89
C ARG A 46 -1.62 16.36 -13.56
N ARG A 47 -1.09 15.72 -12.51
CA ARG A 47 -1.70 15.67 -11.17
C ARG A 47 -0.66 15.94 -10.08
N SER A 48 -1.10 16.56 -8.99
CA SER A 48 -0.27 16.66 -7.79
C SER A 48 -0.06 15.25 -7.20
N LEU A 49 1.01 15.05 -6.41
CA LEU A 49 1.33 13.73 -5.86
C LEU A 49 0.19 13.13 -5.02
N HIS A 50 -0.43 13.93 -4.15
CA HIS A 50 -1.59 13.51 -3.35
C HIS A 50 -2.81 13.10 -4.18
N GLN A 51 -2.87 13.44 -5.48
CA GLN A 51 -3.96 13.04 -6.38
C GLN A 51 -3.61 11.82 -7.23
N THR A 52 -2.39 11.32 -7.11
CA THR A 52 -1.92 10.13 -7.83
C THR A 52 -2.03 8.93 -6.92
N PRO A 53 -2.40 7.73 -7.41
CA PRO A 53 -2.47 6.59 -6.53
C PRO A 53 -1.15 6.28 -5.85
N HIS A 54 -1.18 6.03 -4.55
CA HIS A 54 0.03 5.82 -3.76
C HIS A 54 -0.19 4.97 -2.51
N LEU A 55 0.91 4.44 -2.00
CA LEU A 55 1.00 3.74 -0.72
C LEU A 55 2.03 4.44 0.16
N SER A 56 1.72 4.55 1.45
CA SER A 56 2.72 4.89 2.47
C SER A 56 3.61 3.68 2.68
N PHE A 57 4.90 3.82 2.37
CA PHE A 57 5.85 2.72 2.32
C PHE A 57 6.67 2.56 3.60
N GLY A 58 6.91 3.66 4.31
CA GLY A 58 7.66 3.63 5.55
C GLY A 58 8.28 4.96 5.92
N ARG A 59 9.18 4.92 6.90
CA ARG A 59 9.97 6.04 7.38
C ARG A 59 11.44 5.68 7.39
N LEU A 60 12.30 6.69 7.35
CA LEU A 60 13.73 6.48 7.52
C LEU A 60 14.07 6.25 8.98
N GLU A 61 14.86 5.22 9.28
CA GLU A 61 15.24 4.85 10.65
C GLU A 61 15.94 6.00 11.39
N ASN A 62 16.79 6.76 10.68
CA ASN A 62 17.53 7.90 11.24
C ASN A 62 16.79 9.25 11.07
N PHE A 63 15.69 9.28 10.32
CA PHE A 63 14.90 10.48 10.01
C PHE A 63 13.41 10.14 10.03
N PRO A 64 12.83 9.85 11.22
CA PRO A 64 11.45 9.39 11.34
C PRO A 64 10.40 10.42 10.87
N GLU A 65 10.79 11.69 10.75
CA GLU A 65 9.98 12.74 10.14
C GLU A 65 9.89 12.63 8.60
N VAL A 66 10.76 11.83 7.98
CA VAL A 66 10.77 11.58 6.54
C VAL A 66 9.97 10.32 6.24
N GLU A 67 8.81 10.52 5.63
CA GLU A 67 7.96 9.46 5.12
C GLU A 67 8.24 9.17 3.65
N ILE A 68 8.24 7.90 3.31
CA ILE A 68 8.49 7.40 1.97
C ILE A 68 7.16 6.92 1.39
N TYR A 69 6.89 7.34 0.17
CA TYR A 69 5.68 6.99 -0.56
C TYR A 69 6.04 6.32 -1.88
N LEU A 70 5.25 5.33 -2.25
CA LEU A 70 5.31 4.69 -3.55
C LEU A 70 4.13 5.16 -4.39
N LEU A 71 4.42 5.71 -5.56
CA LEU A 71 3.42 6.29 -6.47
C LEU A 71 3.17 5.34 -7.65
N PHE A 72 1.91 5.25 -8.08
CA PHE A 72 1.45 4.42 -9.18
C PHE A 72 0.69 5.24 -10.24
N PRO A 73 1.39 6.06 -11.05
CA PRO A 73 0.74 6.99 -11.99
C PRO A 73 -0.11 6.33 -13.08
N HIS A 74 0.16 5.05 -13.37
CA HIS A 74 -0.57 4.25 -14.37
C HIS A 74 -1.84 3.58 -13.80
N LEU A 75 -2.02 3.62 -12.47
CA LEU A 75 -3.25 3.15 -11.82
C LEU A 75 -4.29 4.26 -11.65
N TYR A 76 -3.98 5.49 -12.06
CA TYR A 76 -4.87 6.64 -11.91
C TYR A 76 -6.20 6.39 -12.63
N ARG A 77 -7.30 6.74 -11.98
CA ARG A 77 -8.65 6.75 -12.57
C ARG A 77 -9.38 7.99 -12.09
N PRO A 78 -9.98 8.81 -12.97
CA PRO A 78 -10.77 9.96 -12.52
C PRO A 78 -11.96 9.59 -11.63
N SER A 79 -12.50 8.37 -11.79
CA SER A 79 -13.65 7.85 -11.05
C SER A 79 -13.30 7.18 -9.71
N ARG A 80 -12.01 7.02 -9.40
CA ARG A 80 -11.55 6.39 -8.15
C ARG A 80 -10.80 7.38 -7.30
N ASP A 81 -10.92 7.18 -5.99
CA ASP A 81 -10.08 7.89 -5.04
C ASP A 81 -8.62 7.42 -5.19
N HIS A 82 -7.65 8.29 -4.91
CA HIS A 82 -6.23 7.98 -5.13
C HIS A 82 -5.70 6.92 -4.16
N TRP A 83 -6.28 6.76 -2.98
CA TRP A 83 -5.92 5.70 -2.05
C TRP A 83 -6.52 4.32 -2.42
N ASP A 84 -7.39 4.25 -3.43
CA ASP A 84 -8.07 3.03 -3.85
C ASP A 84 -7.23 2.28 -4.90
N ILE A 85 -6.24 1.53 -4.41
CA ILE A 85 -5.47 0.57 -5.21
C ILE A 85 -6.21 -0.78 -5.18
N PRO A 86 -6.60 -1.34 -6.35
CA PRO A 86 -7.37 -2.59 -6.38
C PRO A 86 -6.69 -3.71 -5.62
N VAL A 87 -7.32 -4.13 -4.52
CA VAL A 87 -6.75 -5.04 -3.51
C VAL A 87 -6.60 -6.47 -4.04
N GLU A 88 -7.54 -6.93 -4.86
CA GLU A 88 -7.70 -8.37 -5.12
C GLU A 88 -6.54 -9.00 -5.90
N ASP A 89 -5.96 -8.32 -6.90
CA ASP A 89 -4.84 -8.88 -7.69
C ASP A 89 -3.57 -8.02 -7.64
N TYR A 90 -3.67 -6.70 -7.80
CA TYR A 90 -2.51 -5.82 -7.96
C TYR A 90 -1.77 -5.64 -6.65
N TYR A 91 -2.49 -5.39 -5.54
CA TYR A 91 -1.86 -5.17 -4.24
C TYR A 91 -1.16 -6.44 -3.73
N THR A 92 -1.84 -7.59 -3.77
CA THR A 92 -1.27 -8.88 -3.36
C THR A 92 -0.06 -9.25 -4.21
N THR A 93 -0.18 -9.17 -5.53
CA THR A 93 0.95 -9.45 -6.45
C THR A 93 2.12 -8.52 -6.20
N TRP A 94 1.85 -7.22 -6.08
CA TRP A 94 2.89 -6.22 -5.83
C TRP A 94 3.59 -6.45 -4.48
N THR A 95 2.84 -6.72 -3.42
CA THR A 95 3.40 -6.94 -2.08
C THR A 95 4.20 -8.23 -2.00
N ASP A 96 3.61 -9.36 -2.43
CA ASP A 96 4.16 -10.69 -2.20
C ASP A 96 5.23 -11.09 -3.21
N ARG A 97 5.14 -10.60 -4.44
CA ARG A 97 6.08 -10.98 -5.52
C ARG A 97 7.13 -9.94 -5.82
N ILE A 98 6.91 -8.68 -5.45
CA ILE A 98 7.83 -7.58 -5.72
C ILE A 98 8.39 -7.01 -4.42
N LEU A 99 7.55 -6.42 -3.58
CA LEU A 99 8.00 -5.59 -2.47
C LEU A 99 8.71 -6.39 -1.36
N LEU A 100 8.02 -7.34 -0.73
CA LEU A 100 8.57 -8.09 0.39
C LEU A 100 9.81 -8.90 -0.01
N PRO A 101 9.84 -9.55 -1.19
CA PRO A 101 11.07 -10.17 -1.69
C PRO A 101 12.21 -9.17 -1.90
N ALA A 102 11.95 -7.96 -2.39
CA ALA A 102 12.99 -6.96 -2.59
C ALA A 102 13.58 -6.46 -1.27
N ILE A 103 12.73 -6.23 -0.27
CA ILE A 103 13.15 -5.84 1.07
C ILE A 103 14.05 -6.93 1.68
N ARG A 104 13.62 -8.20 1.63
CA ARG A 104 14.40 -9.32 2.17
C ARG A 104 15.71 -9.56 1.42
N GLN A 105 15.81 -9.15 0.16
CA GLN A 105 17.03 -9.26 -0.63
C GLN A 105 18.07 -8.18 -0.27
N VAL A 106 17.61 -6.98 0.05
CA VAL A 106 18.47 -5.79 0.24
C VAL A 106 18.84 -5.58 1.70
N TYR A 107 17.93 -5.83 2.62
CA TYR A 107 18.15 -5.60 4.04
C TYR A 107 18.61 -6.88 4.74
N PRO A 108 19.46 -6.77 5.79
CA PRO A 108 19.86 -7.92 6.58
C PRO A 108 18.66 -8.53 7.32
N GLU A 109 18.71 -9.84 7.56
CA GLU A 109 17.63 -10.58 8.25
C GLU A 109 17.23 -9.94 9.58
N SER A 110 18.22 -9.42 10.33
CA SER A 110 17.98 -8.72 11.60
C SER A 110 17.09 -7.47 11.47
N ALA A 111 17.11 -6.80 10.33
CA ALA A 111 16.28 -5.62 10.07
C ALA A 111 14.87 -6.01 9.60
N VAL A 112 14.72 -7.15 8.93
CA VAL A 112 13.45 -7.58 8.32
C VAL A 112 12.66 -8.59 9.17
N GLN A 113 13.21 -9.07 10.28
CA GLN A 113 12.58 -10.08 11.14
C GLN A 113 11.17 -9.72 11.65
N HIS A 114 10.84 -8.42 11.71
CA HIS A 114 9.51 -7.93 12.12
C HIS A 114 8.57 -7.63 10.95
N PHE A 115 9.04 -7.81 9.71
CA PHE A 115 8.24 -7.53 8.53
C PHE A 115 7.22 -8.65 8.32
N PRO A 116 6.01 -8.31 7.85
CA PRO A 116 4.99 -9.30 7.56
C PRO A 116 5.45 -10.26 6.47
N ALA A 117 4.95 -11.49 6.52
CA ALA A 117 5.26 -12.54 5.56
C ALA A 117 4.62 -12.27 4.19
N SER A 118 3.39 -11.72 4.19
CA SER A 118 2.53 -11.54 3.02
C SER A 118 1.55 -10.36 3.15
N ALA A 119 0.90 -10.01 2.03
CA ALA A 119 -0.22 -9.08 1.94
C ALA A 119 -1.39 -9.49 2.85
N GLU A 120 -1.67 -10.80 2.96
CA GLU A 120 -2.68 -11.33 3.87
C GLU A 120 -2.32 -11.03 5.32
N GLN A 121 -1.06 -11.23 5.73
CA GLN A 121 -0.63 -10.90 7.08
C GLN A 121 -0.70 -9.39 7.35
N ILE A 122 -0.41 -8.55 6.35
CA ILE A 122 -0.61 -7.09 6.46
C ILE A 122 -2.08 -6.76 6.71
N ALA A 123 -2.99 -7.38 5.95
CA ALA A 123 -4.43 -7.17 6.12
C ALA A 123 -4.93 -7.65 7.50
N LEU A 124 -4.45 -8.80 7.98
CA LEU A 124 -4.78 -9.32 9.30
C LEU A 124 -4.26 -8.41 10.42
N ASN A 125 -3.01 -7.95 10.32
CA ASN A 125 -2.42 -7.01 11.29
C ASN A 125 -3.19 -5.69 11.33
N ALA A 126 -3.58 -5.15 10.17
CA ALA A 126 -4.39 -3.94 10.09
C ALA A 126 -5.78 -4.13 10.72
N SER A 127 -6.43 -5.28 10.46
CA SER A 127 -7.72 -5.63 11.06
C SER A 127 -7.62 -5.80 12.58
N ALA A 128 -6.55 -6.42 13.08
CA ALA A 128 -6.31 -6.59 14.52
C ALA A 128 -6.09 -5.23 15.20
N ALA A 129 -5.21 -4.39 14.64
CA ALA A 129 -4.95 -3.04 15.13
C ALA A 129 -6.23 -2.18 15.15
N GLN A 130 -7.14 -2.38 14.18
CA GLN A 130 -8.45 -1.72 14.18
C GLN A 130 -9.33 -2.19 15.35
N VAL A 131 -9.35 -3.50 15.65
CA VAL A 131 -10.12 -4.05 16.76
C VAL A 131 -9.56 -3.60 18.11
N GLU A 132 -8.24 -3.56 18.25
CA GLU A 132 -7.53 -3.13 19.45
C GLU A 132 -7.63 -1.61 19.68
N GLY A 133 -7.51 -0.81 18.60
CA GLY A 133 -7.63 0.65 18.62
C GLY A 133 -9.03 1.15 19.02
N ARG A 134 -10.05 0.30 18.96
CA ARG A 134 -11.39 0.60 19.51
C ARG A 134 -11.42 0.70 21.04
N SER A 135 -10.33 0.37 21.74
CA SER A 135 -10.20 0.49 23.20
C SER A 135 -9.57 1.82 23.68
N GLY A 136 -9.21 2.75 22.79
CA GLY A 136 -8.64 4.07 23.14
C GLY A 136 -9.21 5.22 22.29
N PRO A 137 -9.03 6.49 22.70
CA PRO A 137 -9.55 7.63 21.95
C PRO A 137 -8.60 7.97 20.80
N GLN A 138 -8.83 7.42 19.60
CA GLN A 138 -8.17 7.88 18.38
C GLN A 138 -9.00 7.68 17.10
N ILE A 139 -8.64 8.51 16.13
CA ILE A 139 -9.36 8.95 14.93
C ILE A 139 -9.56 7.81 13.94
N GLY A 140 -10.84 7.51 13.63
CA GLY A 140 -11.30 7.02 12.32
C GLY A 140 -10.83 5.64 11.82
N PRO A 141 -11.69 4.84 11.17
CA PRO A 141 -11.29 3.57 10.59
C PRO A 141 -10.46 3.84 9.33
N THR A 142 -9.18 3.51 9.36
CA THR A 142 -8.31 3.69 8.20
C THR A 142 -7.80 2.33 7.76
N TYR A 143 -8.28 1.84 6.61
CA TYR A 143 -7.61 0.77 5.85
C TYR A 143 -6.34 1.34 5.23
N ASN A 144 -5.47 1.83 6.09
CA ASN A 144 -4.16 2.24 5.68
C ASN A 144 -3.41 0.94 5.41
N HIS A 145 -3.16 0.69 4.13
CA HIS A 145 -2.00 -0.07 3.69
C HIS A 145 -0.72 0.73 4.03
N ASP A 146 -0.65 1.29 5.25
CA ASP A 146 0.51 2.00 5.75
C ASP A 146 1.50 0.93 6.16
N LEU A 147 2.43 0.71 5.24
CA LEU A 147 3.59 -0.10 5.51
C LEU A 147 4.48 0.77 6.38
N HIS A 148 4.38 0.66 7.71
CA HIS A 148 5.21 1.44 8.63
C HIS A 148 6.60 0.83 8.80
N TYR A 149 7.32 0.66 7.69
CA TYR A 149 8.66 0.08 7.71
C TYR A 149 9.69 1.14 8.11
N ASN A 150 10.60 0.79 9.02
CA ASN A 150 11.79 1.58 9.30
C ASN A 150 12.90 1.15 8.35
N LEU A 151 13.28 2.05 7.45
CA LEU A 151 14.19 1.77 6.34
C LEU A 151 15.53 2.47 6.55
N GLN A 152 16.62 1.76 6.26
CA GLN A 152 17.95 2.36 6.22
C GLN A 152 18.12 3.16 4.92
N GLY A 153 18.31 4.47 5.06
CA GLY A 153 18.26 5.40 3.93
C GLY A 153 19.34 5.15 2.87
N ASP A 154 20.50 4.65 3.28
CA ASP A 154 21.62 4.29 2.41
C ASP A 154 21.30 3.10 1.48
N GLN A 155 20.37 2.23 1.86
CA GLN A 155 19.95 1.06 1.08
C GLN A 155 18.77 1.33 0.14
N LEU A 156 18.15 2.52 0.19
CA LEU A 156 16.99 2.84 -0.64
C LEU A 156 17.27 2.74 -2.15
N GLY A 157 18.48 3.11 -2.57
CA GLY A 157 18.88 3.00 -3.98
C GLY A 157 18.92 1.54 -4.46
N ALA A 158 19.48 0.64 -3.64
CA ALA A 158 19.52 -0.79 -3.93
C ALA A 158 18.12 -1.41 -3.90
N LEU A 159 17.30 -1.02 -2.93
CA LEU A 159 15.90 -1.43 -2.84
C LEU A 159 15.11 -1.03 -4.09
N TRP A 160 15.23 0.23 -4.52
CA TRP A 160 14.52 0.70 -5.70
C TRP A 160 14.97 -0.07 -6.97
N HIS A 161 16.27 -0.32 -7.10
CA HIS A 161 16.79 -1.11 -8.21
C HIS A 161 16.20 -2.53 -8.24
N ASP A 162 16.17 -3.23 -7.10
CA ASP A 162 15.63 -4.59 -7.02
C ASP A 162 14.11 -4.62 -7.30
N ILE A 163 13.36 -3.63 -6.79
CA ILE A 163 11.93 -3.44 -7.12
C ILE A 163 11.75 -3.30 -8.64
N GLN A 164 12.54 -2.46 -9.31
CA GLN A 164 12.44 -2.27 -10.75
C GLN A 164 12.70 -3.57 -11.53
N GLN A 165 13.71 -4.36 -11.13
CA GLN A 165 13.98 -5.65 -11.77
C GLN A 165 12.78 -6.60 -11.61
N ARG A 166 12.22 -6.70 -10.41
CA ARG A 166 11.06 -7.59 -10.16
C ARG A 166 9.81 -7.14 -10.90
N VAL A 167 9.55 -5.82 -11.01
CA VAL A 167 8.43 -5.30 -11.79
C VAL A 167 8.53 -5.76 -13.23
N LEU A 168 9.70 -5.67 -13.87
CA LEU A 168 9.91 -6.13 -15.24
C LEU A 168 9.67 -7.64 -15.43
N HIS A 169 9.92 -8.44 -14.38
CA HIS A 169 9.67 -9.88 -14.41
C HIS A 169 8.22 -10.27 -14.13
N VAL A 170 7.49 -9.49 -13.33
CA VAL A 170 6.13 -9.83 -12.85
C VAL A 170 5.04 -9.17 -13.71
N PHE A 171 5.29 -7.96 -14.22
CA PHE A 171 4.37 -7.19 -15.05
C PHE A 171 5.06 -6.85 -16.40
N PRO A 172 5.03 -7.77 -17.38
CA PRO A 172 5.61 -7.56 -18.70
C PRO A 172 4.81 -6.59 -19.59
#